data_AF-A0A975R990-F1
#
_entry.id   AF-A0A975R990-F1
#
_cell.length_a   1.000
_cell.length_b   1.000
_cell.length_c   1.000
_cell.angle_alpha   90.00
_cell.angle_beta   90.00
_cell.angle_gamma   90.00
#
_symmetry.space_group_name_H-M   'P 1'
#
loop_
_entity.id
_entity.type
_entity.pdbx_description
1 polymer ?
#
loop_
_entity_poly.entity_id
_entity_poly.type
_entity_poly.pdbx_seq_one_letter_code
_entity_poly.pdbx_strand_id
1 'polypeptide(L)'
;MSINITLIGQMITFSLLVWLTMKYIWPPIIAAMDERKAKIAEGLAAAQKGQEEIKLAEKKATGLLREAKQTSAEIISAAQKRANELVEEAKNQARLEGERQLEAAHAQIAQEILQARENLRKEVSSLALRAAEQILKEEIDKAKHQNILNRAVDELG
;
A
#
# COMPACT_ATOMS: atom_id res chain seq x y z
N MET A 1 -81.39 26.64 72.73
CA MET A 1 -81.63 25.24 72.33
C MET A 1 -80.75 24.37 73.21
N SER A 2 -81.36 23.53 74.05
CA SER A 2 -80.65 22.63 74.95
C SER A 2 -79.74 21.69 74.16
N ILE A 3 -78.54 21.41 74.67
CA ILE A 3 -77.69 20.35 74.11
C ILE A 3 -78.46 19.04 74.23
N ASN A 4 -78.98 18.55 73.11
CA ASN A 4 -79.69 17.28 73.04
C ASN A 4 -78.70 16.13 72.82
N ILE A 5 -79.03 14.95 73.32
CA ILE A 5 -78.26 13.71 73.17
C ILE A 5 -77.93 13.41 71.69
N THR A 6 -78.78 13.86 70.77
CA THR A 6 -78.58 13.77 69.32
C THR A 6 -77.35 14.53 68.82
N LEU A 7 -77.02 15.69 69.41
CA LEU A 7 -75.84 16.48 69.05
C LEU A 7 -74.55 15.74 69.45
N ILE A 8 -74.53 15.14 70.65
CA ILE A 8 -73.40 14.34 71.14
C ILE A 8 -73.24 13.09 70.26
N GLY A 9 -74.33 12.40 69.94
CA GLY A 9 -74.33 11.26 69.02
C GLY A 9 -73.79 11.63 67.63
N GLN A 10 -74.19 12.78 67.08
CA GLN A 10 -73.70 13.28 65.79
C GLN A 10 -72.22 13.66 65.83
N MET A 11 -71.71 14.23 66.93
CA MET A 11 -70.27 14.50 67.08
C MET A 11 -69.45 13.21 67.15
N ILE A 12 -69.95 12.18 67.84
CA ILE A 12 -69.28 10.88 67.91
C ILE A 12 -69.25 10.21 66.54
N THR A 13 -70.37 10.17 65.81
CA THR A 13 -70.42 9.58 64.45
C THR A 13 -69.57 10.35 63.46
N PHE A 14 -69.57 11.70 63.51
CA PHE A 14 -68.70 12.53 62.69
C PHE A 14 -67.22 12.28 63.02
N SER A 15 -66.85 12.19 64.31
CA SER A 15 -65.47 11.90 64.72
C SER A 15 -65.01 10.52 64.26
N LEU A 16 -65.87 9.50 64.34
CA LEU A 16 -65.61 8.16 63.82
C LEU A 16 -65.42 8.16 62.30
N LEU A 17 -66.22 8.92 61.55
CA LEU A 17 -66.07 9.08 60.11
C LEU A 17 -64.76 9.78 59.74
N VAL A 18 -64.42 10.87 60.44
CA VAL A 18 -63.14 11.57 60.24
C VAL A 18 -61.96 10.64 60.54
N TRP A 19 -62.05 9.84 61.61
CA TRP A 19 -61.02 8.86 61.95
C TRP A 19 -60.89 7.77 60.88
N LEU A 20 -62.01 7.23 60.38
CA LEU A 20 -62.03 6.23 59.31
C LEU A 20 -61.43 6.78 58.02
N THR A 21 -61.82 8.00 57.62
CA THR A 21 -61.33 8.64 56.39
C THR A 21 -59.84 8.97 56.48
N MET A 22 -59.37 9.49 57.61
CA MET A 22 -57.94 9.75 57.85
C MET A 22 -57.12 8.46 57.87
N LYS A 23 -57.65 7.36 58.40
CA LYS A 23 -56.89 6.10 58.52
C LYS A 23 -56.94 5.23 57.25
N TYR A 24 -58.04 5.23 56.51
CA TYR A 24 -58.24 4.30 55.38
C TYR A 24 -58.27 4.96 54.01
N ILE A 25 -58.72 6.22 53.88
CA ILE A 25 -58.93 6.87 52.58
C ILE A 25 -57.79 7.83 52.22
N TRP A 26 -57.28 8.59 53.18
CA TRP A 26 -56.17 9.52 52.96
C TRP A 26 -54.84 8.85 52.58
N PRO A 27 -54.40 7.75 53.24
CA PRO A 27 -53.13 7.10 52.93
C PRO A 27 -53.01 6.59 51.48
N PRO A 28 -54.00 5.90 50.88
CA PRO A 28 -53.88 5.46 49.49
C PRO A 28 -53.87 6.63 48.49
N ILE A 29 -54.55 7.75 48.79
CA ILE A 29 -54.52 8.94 47.93
C ILE A 29 -53.13 9.58 47.92
N ILE A 30 -52.53 9.77 49.09
CA ILE A 30 -51.16 10.31 49.20
C ILE A 30 -50.17 9.36 48.52
N ALA A 31 -50.28 8.05 48.78
CA ALA A 31 -49.40 7.05 48.16
C ALA A 31 -49.48 7.09 46.62
N ALA A 32 -50.68 7.19 46.03
CA ALA A 32 -50.85 7.31 44.59
C ALA A 32 -50.27 8.63 44.04
N MET A 33 -50.39 9.73 44.78
CA MET A 33 -49.77 11.00 44.40
C MET A 33 -48.24 10.94 44.45
N ASP A 34 -47.67 10.33 45.47
CA ASP A 34 -46.22 10.20 45.63
C ASP A 34 -45.63 9.23 44.61
N GLU A 35 -46.31 8.13 44.29
CA GLU A 35 -45.92 7.23 43.19
C GLU A 35 -45.88 7.99 41.85
N ARG A 36 -46.88 8.83 41.57
CA ARG A 36 -46.91 9.65 40.36
C ARG A 36 -45.77 10.66 40.33
N LYS A 37 -45.48 11.34 41.45
CA LYS A 37 -44.34 12.27 41.55
C LYS A 37 -43.02 11.54 41.33
N ALA A 38 -42.84 10.37 41.95
CA ALA A 38 -41.64 9.55 41.80
C ALA A 38 -41.42 9.13 40.34
N LYS A 39 -42.46 8.64 39.66
CA LYS A 39 -42.40 8.28 38.23
C LYS A 39 -42.03 9.46 37.34
N ILE A 40 -42.56 10.66 37.61
CA ILE A 40 -42.22 11.87 36.83
C ILE A 40 -40.76 12.27 37.08
N ALA A 41 -40.32 12.25 38.35
CA ALA A 41 -38.94 12.59 38.70
C ALA A 41 -37.95 11.60 38.09
N GLU A 42 -38.23 10.30 38.15
CA GLU A 42 -37.42 9.26 37.53
C GLU A 42 -37.39 9.40 36.00
N GLY A 43 -38.55 9.63 35.37
CA GLY A 43 -38.64 9.85 33.92
C GLY A 43 -37.86 11.08 33.46
N LEU A 44 -37.91 12.18 34.23
CA LEU A 44 -37.16 13.40 33.92
C LEU A 44 -35.65 13.19 34.10
N ALA A 45 -35.24 12.50 35.17
CA ALA A 45 -33.84 12.16 35.41
C ALA A 45 -33.29 11.23 34.33
N ALA A 46 -34.06 10.22 33.92
CA ALA A 46 -33.70 9.32 32.83
C ALA A 46 -33.60 10.06 31.49
N ALA A 47 -34.50 10.99 31.20
CA ALA A 47 -34.45 11.81 29.99
C ALA A 47 -33.22 12.73 29.97
N GLN A 48 -32.89 13.39 31.09
CA GLN A 48 -31.69 14.20 31.21
C GLN A 48 -30.42 13.37 31.01
N LYS A 49 -30.32 12.22 31.69
CA LYS A 49 -29.19 11.31 31.54
C LYS A 49 -29.05 10.80 30.10
N GLY A 50 -30.16 10.42 29.46
CA GLY A 50 -30.16 10.01 28.05
C GLY A 50 -29.66 11.12 27.13
N GLN A 51 -30.08 12.37 27.37
CA GLN A 51 -29.62 13.52 26.59
C GLN A 51 -28.11 13.79 26.76
N GLU A 52 -27.57 13.61 27.97
CA GLU A 52 -26.14 13.72 28.24
C GLU A 52 -25.35 12.58 27.59
N GLU A 53 -25.85 11.35 27.67
CA GLU A 53 -25.25 10.18 27.02
C GLU A 53 -25.20 10.34 25.49
N ILE A 54 -26.26 10.86 24.87
CA ILE A 54 -26.28 11.18 23.43
C ILE A 54 -25.20 12.21 23.10
N LYS A 55 -25.12 13.31 23.85
CA LYS A 55 -24.08 14.34 23.63
C LYS A 55 -22.67 13.77 23.79
N LEU A 56 -22.46 12.88 24.76
CA LEU A 56 -21.18 12.21 24.96
C LEU A 56 -20.87 11.26 23.81
N ALA A 57 -21.85 10.49 23.34
CA ALA A 57 -21.72 9.58 22.21
C ALA A 57 -21.40 10.34 20.91
N GLU A 58 -22.07 11.45 20.64
CA GLU A 58 -21.76 12.34 19.50
C GLU A 58 -20.33 12.90 19.58
N LYS A 59 -19.90 13.37 20.76
CA LYS A 59 -18.51 13.82 20.97
C LYS A 59 -17.49 12.70 20.73
N LYS A 60 -17.78 11.48 21.20
CA LYS A 60 -16.91 10.32 20.96
C LYS A 60 -16.88 9.95 19.48
N ALA A 61 -18.02 9.90 18.81
CA ALA A 61 -18.13 9.56 17.40
C ALA A 61 -17.40 10.58 16.52
N THR A 62 -17.57 11.88 16.79
CA THR A 62 -16.83 12.94 16.08
C THR A 62 -15.32 12.88 16.35
N GLY A 63 -14.92 12.54 17.59
CA GLY A 63 -13.53 12.26 17.95
C GLY A 63 -12.92 11.12 17.14
N LEU A 64 -13.60 9.96 17.12
CA LEU A 64 -13.19 8.78 16.35
C LEU A 64 -13.12 9.05 14.85
N LEU A 65 -14.08 9.80 14.29
CA LEU A 65 -14.04 10.19 12.88
C LEU A 65 -12.85 11.09 12.56
N ARG A 66 -12.50 12.02 13.45
CA ARG A 66 -11.33 12.89 13.28
C ARG A 66 -10.04 12.08 13.33
N GLU A 67 -9.93 11.18 14.31
CA GLU A 67 -8.78 10.28 14.46
C GLU A 67 -8.64 9.37 13.23
N ALA A 68 -9.72 8.71 12.80
CA ALA A 68 -9.71 7.87 11.61
C ALA A 68 -9.29 8.65 10.36
N LYS A 69 -9.74 9.90 10.18
CA LYS A 69 -9.30 10.76 9.07
C LYS A 69 -7.82 11.10 9.16
N GLN A 70 -7.31 11.39 10.36
CA GLN A 70 -5.90 11.67 10.57
C GLN A 70 -5.04 10.45 10.26
N THR A 71 -5.36 9.28 10.82
CA THR A 71 -4.66 8.02 10.53
C THR A 71 -4.73 7.68 9.05
N SER A 72 -5.87 7.89 8.39
CA SER A 72 -5.98 7.66 6.94
C SER A 72 -5.05 8.57 6.14
N ALA A 73 -4.95 9.85 6.50
CA ALA A 73 -4.04 10.79 5.86
C ALA A 73 -2.57 10.41 6.09
N GLU A 74 -2.23 9.96 7.30
CA GLU A 74 -0.89 9.46 7.64
C GLU A 74 -0.53 8.22 6.82
N ILE A 75 -1.45 7.25 6.68
CA ILE A 75 -1.27 6.06 5.85
C ILE A 75 -1.04 6.44 4.39
N ILE A 76 -1.84 7.34 3.83
CA ILE A 76 -1.69 7.80 2.44
C ILE A 76 -0.35 8.49 2.25
N SER A 77 0.06 9.36 3.18
CA SER A 77 1.36 10.05 3.12
C SER A 77 2.53 9.05 3.19
N ALA A 78 2.47 8.08 4.09
CA ALA A 78 3.47 7.03 4.20
C ALA A 78 3.53 6.16 2.94
N ALA A 79 2.38 5.79 2.37
CA ALA A 79 2.30 5.04 1.12
C ALA A 79 2.90 5.81 -0.06
N GLN A 80 2.61 7.10 -0.19
CA GLN A 80 3.18 7.94 -1.24
C GLN A 80 4.70 8.07 -1.09
N LYS A 81 5.20 8.25 0.13
CA LYS A 81 6.64 8.29 0.41
C LYS A 81 7.31 6.97 0.03
N ARG A 82 6.72 5.84 0.44
CA ARG A 82 7.21 4.50 0.10
C ARG A 82 7.21 4.24 -1.41
N ALA A 83 6.17 4.69 -2.11
CA ALA A 83 6.08 4.57 -3.56
C ALA A 83 7.19 5.38 -4.25
N ASN A 84 7.46 6.60 -3.79
CA ASN A 84 8.53 7.42 -4.34
C ASN A 84 9.91 6.79 -4.07
N GLU A 85 10.15 6.28 -2.85
CA GLU A 85 11.38 5.55 -2.50
C GLU A 85 11.58 4.34 -3.44
N LEU A 86 10.53 3.55 -3.67
CA LEU A 86 10.58 2.39 -4.55
C LEU A 86 10.86 2.77 -6.00
N VAL A 87 10.28 3.87 -6.49
CA VAL A 87 10.55 4.38 -7.84
C VAL A 87 12.01 4.82 -7.98
N GLU A 88 12.56 5.52 -6.99
CA GLU A 88 13.96 5.94 -7.02
C GLU A 88 14.92 4.74 -6.90
N GLU A 89 14.59 3.76 -6.06
CA GLU A 89 15.34 2.51 -5.97
C GLU A 89 15.32 1.74 -7.30
N ALA A 90 14.14 1.60 -7.92
CA ALA A 90 13.99 0.94 -9.22
C ALA A 90 14.77 1.66 -10.32
N LYS A 91 14.77 3.00 -10.35
CA LYS A 91 15.58 3.78 -11.30
C LYS A 91 17.07 3.55 -11.10
N ASN A 92 17.54 3.53 -9.86
CA ASN A 92 18.94 3.28 -9.55
C ASN A 92 19.36 1.86 -9.95
N GLN A 93 18.54 0.86 -9.65
CA GLN A 93 18.78 -0.53 -10.09
C GLN A 93 18.78 -0.63 -11.62
N ALA A 94 17.82 -0.02 -12.31
CA ALA A 94 17.76 -0.02 -13.77
C ALA A 94 19.00 0.64 -14.39
N ARG A 95 19.50 1.72 -13.79
CA ARG A 95 20.74 2.38 -14.24
C ARG A 95 21.96 1.47 -14.05
N LEU A 96 22.10 0.86 -12.87
CA LEU A 96 23.19 -0.08 -12.58
C LEU A 96 23.17 -1.29 -13.54
N GLU A 97 22.00 -1.86 -13.78
CA GLU A 97 21.84 -2.95 -14.75
C GLU A 97 22.15 -2.50 -16.18
N GLY A 98 21.73 -1.29 -16.55
CA GLY A 98 22.02 -0.70 -17.85
C GLY A 98 23.53 -0.51 -18.06
N GLU A 99 24.23 0.04 -17.07
CA GLU A 99 25.69 0.20 -17.10
C GLU A 99 26.39 -1.17 -17.20
N ARG A 100 25.92 -2.18 -16.45
CA ARG A 100 26.44 -3.55 -16.53
C ARG A 100 26.23 -4.19 -17.91
N GLN A 101 25.06 -4.00 -18.51
CA GLN A 101 24.77 -4.51 -19.86
C GLN A 101 25.64 -3.82 -20.91
N LEU A 102 25.85 -2.52 -20.80
CA LEU A 102 26.73 -1.75 -21.67
C LEU A 102 28.19 -2.25 -21.60
N GLU A 103 28.70 -2.46 -20.38
CA GLU A 103 30.04 -3.01 -20.18
C GLU A 103 30.18 -4.41 -20.79
N ALA A 104 29.19 -5.28 -20.57
CA ALA A 104 29.15 -6.61 -21.17
C ALA A 104 29.11 -6.56 -22.71
N ALA A 105 28.32 -5.64 -23.29
CA ALA A 105 28.26 -5.43 -24.74
C ALA A 105 29.60 -4.93 -25.30
N HIS A 106 30.27 -4.01 -24.62
CA HIS A 106 31.61 -3.55 -25.01
C HIS A 106 32.64 -4.68 -24.97
N ALA A 107 32.60 -5.54 -23.94
CA ALA A 107 33.46 -6.71 -23.85
C ALA A 107 33.21 -7.71 -25.00
N GLN A 108 31.94 -7.96 -25.34
CA GLN A 108 31.57 -8.81 -26.48
C GLN A 108 32.05 -8.22 -27.81
N ILE A 109 31.84 -6.92 -28.05
CA ILE A 109 32.33 -6.24 -29.26
C ILE A 109 33.85 -6.33 -29.35
N ALA A 110 34.58 -6.13 -28.25
CA ALA A 110 36.04 -6.26 -28.26
C ALA A 110 36.48 -7.68 -28.64
N GLN A 111 35.79 -8.70 -28.13
CA GLN A 111 36.04 -10.10 -28.50
C GLN A 111 35.71 -10.37 -29.99
N GLU A 112 34.59 -9.87 -30.49
CA GLU A 112 34.21 -10.01 -31.90
C GLU A 112 35.20 -9.33 -32.83
N ILE A 113 35.72 -8.15 -32.47
CA ILE A 113 36.76 -7.46 -33.25
C ILE A 113 38.04 -8.33 -33.32
N LEU A 114 38.45 -8.94 -32.20
CA LEU A 114 39.61 -9.84 -32.20
C LEU A 114 39.37 -11.06 -33.11
N GLN A 115 38.19 -11.67 -33.03
CA GLN A 115 37.80 -12.78 -33.89
C GLN A 115 37.80 -12.38 -35.38
N ALA A 116 37.23 -11.21 -35.71
CA ALA A 116 37.18 -10.68 -37.06
C ALA A 116 38.58 -10.38 -37.62
N ARG A 117 39.49 -9.83 -36.81
CA ARG A 117 40.89 -9.60 -37.19
C ARG A 117 41.62 -10.91 -37.49
N GLU A 118 41.39 -11.94 -36.68
CA GLU A 118 41.99 -13.26 -36.91
C GLU A 118 41.46 -13.91 -38.20
N ASN A 119 40.16 -13.80 -38.46
CA ASN A 119 39.56 -14.27 -39.71
C ASN A 119 40.12 -13.51 -40.93
N LEU A 120 40.20 -12.18 -40.86
CA LEU A 120 40.82 -11.36 -41.91
C LEU A 120 42.28 -11.74 -42.16
N ARG A 121 43.05 -12.03 -41.10
CA ARG A 121 44.45 -12.46 -41.24
C ARG A 121 44.55 -13.76 -42.02
N LYS A 122 43.65 -14.72 -41.78
CA LYS A 122 43.59 -15.99 -42.53
C LYS A 122 43.22 -15.75 -44.00
N GLU A 123 42.21 -14.92 -44.26
CA GLU A 123 41.81 -14.57 -45.63
C GLU A 123 42.92 -13.86 -46.41
N VAL A 124 43.60 -12.88 -45.80
CA VAL A 124 44.72 -12.17 -46.41
C VAL A 124 45.89 -13.12 -46.68
N SER A 125 46.20 -14.05 -45.76
CA SER A 125 47.26 -15.04 -45.96
C SER A 125 46.93 -15.98 -47.13
N SER A 126 45.68 -16.43 -47.24
CA SER A 126 45.19 -17.22 -48.38
C SER A 126 45.29 -16.43 -49.70
N LEU A 127 44.89 -15.16 -49.70
CA LEU A 127 44.95 -14.31 -50.89
C LEU A 127 46.40 -14.05 -51.32
N ALA A 128 47.31 -13.80 -50.37
CA ALA A 128 48.73 -13.63 -50.64
C ALA A 128 49.37 -14.90 -51.20
N LEU A 129 48.98 -16.08 -50.71
CA LEU A 129 49.45 -17.36 -51.25
C LEU A 129 48.99 -17.55 -52.71
N ARG A 130 47.72 -17.26 -53.01
CA ARG A 130 47.18 -17.31 -54.39
C ARG A 130 47.87 -16.31 -55.31
N ALA A 131 48.15 -15.11 -54.83
CA ALA A 131 48.89 -14.10 -55.60
C ALA A 131 50.34 -14.57 -55.88
N ALA A 132 51.02 -15.14 -54.88
CA ALA A 132 52.35 -15.71 -55.05
C ALA A 132 52.35 -16.92 -56.03
N GLU A 133 51.34 -17.79 -55.96
CA GLU A 133 51.15 -18.89 -56.93
C GLU A 133 50.94 -18.37 -58.36
N GLN A 134 50.21 -17.27 -58.52
CA GLN A 134 49.95 -16.68 -59.84
C GLN A 134 51.19 -15.99 -60.42
N ILE A 135 51.93 -15.24 -59.60
CA ILE A 135 53.23 -14.67 -60.00
C ILE A 135 54.20 -15.79 -60.36
N LEU A 136 54.31 -16.84 -59.54
CA LEU A 136 55.17 -17.99 -59.84
C LEU A 136 54.77 -18.68 -61.14
N LYS A 137 53.46 -18.81 -61.44
CA LYS A 137 52.99 -19.33 -62.73
C LYS A 137 53.35 -18.44 -63.92
N GLU A 138 53.32 -17.11 -63.77
CA GLU A 138 53.76 -16.18 -64.83
C GLU A 138 55.29 -16.17 -65.00
N GLU A 139 56.05 -16.28 -63.90
CA GLU A 139 57.52 -16.33 -63.91
C GLU A 139 58.05 -17.67 -64.45
N ILE A 140 57.28 -18.77 -64.31
CA ILE A 140 57.52 -20.08 -64.95
C ILE A 140 57.12 -19.97 -66.43
N ASP A 141 57.91 -19.23 -67.19
CA ASP A 141 57.87 -19.23 -68.65
C ASP A 141 58.62 -20.46 -69.19
N LYS A 142 57.94 -21.26 -70.00
CA LYS A 142 58.54 -22.39 -70.74
C LYS A 142 59.77 -21.96 -71.55
N ALA A 143 59.84 -20.69 -71.98
CA ALA A 143 60.97 -20.16 -72.73
C ALA A 143 62.24 -19.96 -71.87
N LYS A 144 62.12 -19.55 -70.59
CA LYS A 144 63.28 -19.41 -69.69
C LYS A 144 63.81 -20.77 -69.20
N HIS A 145 62.92 -21.75 -69.00
CA HIS A 145 63.33 -23.12 -68.60
C HIS A 145 64.01 -23.90 -69.72
N GLN A 146 63.63 -23.72 -71.00
CA GLN A 146 64.38 -24.33 -72.11
C GLN A 146 65.82 -23.78 -72.23
N ASN A 147 66.04 -22.49 -71.97
CA ASN A 147 67.40 -21.92 -72.00
C ASN A 147 68.28 -22.43 -70.84
N ILE A 148 67.71 -22.74 -69.67
CA ILE A 148 68.46 -23.33 -68.55
C ILE A 148 68.71 -24.82 -68.79
N LEU A 149 67.72 -25.56 -69.33
CA LEU A 149 67.87 -26.96 -69.72
C LEU A 149 68.91 -27.12 -70.84
N ASN A 150 68.89 -26.25 -71.86
CA ASN A 150 69.89 -26.29 -72.94
C ASN A 150 71.29 -25.96 -72.43
N ARG A 151 71.45 -24.98 -71.52
CA ARG A 151 72.76 -24.71 -70.88
C ARG A 151 73.27 -25.87 -70.01
N ALA A 152 72.39 -26.56 -69.29
CA ALA A 152 72.77 -27.72 -68.48
C ALA A 152 73.14 -28.94 -69.34
N VAL A 153 72.52 -29.08 -70.53
CA VAL A 153 72.86 -30.12 -71.50
C VAL A 153 74.18 -29.80 -72.23
N ASP A 154 74.46 -28.52 -72.53
CA ASP A 154 75.72 -28.08 -73.13
C ASP A 154 76.93 -28.13 -72.16
N GLU A 155 76.72 -28.12 -70.83
CA GLU A 155 77.80 -28.33 -69.84
C GLU A 155 78.07 -29.81 -69.52
N LEU A 156 77.19 -30.72 -69.95
CA LEU A 156 77.29 -32.18 -69.70
C LEU A 156 77.56 -33.00 -70.99
N GLY A 157 77.69 -32.36 -72.15
CA GLY A 157 78.13 -32.95 -73.42
C GLY A 157 79.49 -32.39 -73.84
#